data_AF-A0A645IM09-F1
#
_entry.id   AF-A0A645IM09-F1
#
_cell.length_a   1.000
_cell.length_b   1.000
_cell.length_c   1.000
_cell.angle_alpha   90.00
_cell.angle_beta   90.00
_cell.angle_gamma   90.00
#
_symmetry.space_group_name_H-M   'P 1'
#
loop_
_entity.id
_entity.type
_entity.pdbx_description
1 polymer ?
#
loop_
_entity_poly.entity_id
_entity_poly.type
_entity_poly.pdbx_seq_one_letter_code
_entity_poly.pdbx_strand_id
1 'polypeptide(L)' 'MTILCASGIVNARKEGKWTYYSISLEGTAYAKELLNKITALNTTSTHCGCD' A
#
# COMPACT_ATOMS: atom_id res chain seq x y z
N MET A 1 -14.04 0.27 -0.14
CA MET A 1 -13.11 -0.50 0.70
C MET A 1 -12.65 -1.80 0.06
N THR A 2 -13.21 -2.13 -1.10
CA THR A 2 -12.91 -3.35 -1.86
C THR A 2 -11.46 -3.39 -2.33
N ILE A 3 -10.92 -2.29 -2.86
CA ILE A 3 -9.51 -2.21 -3.29
C ILE A 3 -8.54 -2.47 -2.14
N LEU A 4 -8.79 -1.92 -0.95
CA LEU A 4 -7.90 -2.06 0.22
C LEU A 4 -7.95 -3.46 0.85
N CYS A 5 -9.12 -4.13 0.78
CA CYS A 5 -9.23 -5.53 1.18
C CYS A 5 -8.62 -6.46 0.12
N ALA A 6 -8.82 -6.16 -1.17
CA ALA A 6 -8.25 -6.94 -2.27
C ALA A 6 -6.71 -6.84 -2.32
N SER A 7 -6.14 -5.71 -1.92
CA SER A 7 -4.69 -5.53 -1.82
C SER A 7 -4.08 -6.18 -0.58
N GLY A 8 -4.88 -6.78 0.30
CA GLY A 8 -4.42 -7.42 1.53
C GLY A 8 -3.96 -6.47 2.64
N ILE A 9 -4.06 -5.14 2.43
CA ILE A 9 -3.61 -4.12 3.39
C ILE A 9 -4.57 -4.03 4.58
N VAL A 10 -5.86 -4.24 4.32
CA VAL A 10 -6.92 -4.11 5.34
C VAL A 10 -7.68 -5.42 5.42
N ASN A 11 -7.86 -5.93 6.63
CA ASN A 11 -8.72 -7.06 6.91
C ASN A 11 -10.14 -6.57 7.17
N ALA A 12 -11.12 -7.20 6.53
CA ALA A 12 -12.53 -6.96 6.80
C ALA A 12 -13.11 -8.12 7.61
N ARG A 13 -13.69 -7.82 8.77
CA ARG A 13 -14.45 -8.77 9.57
C ARG A 13 -15.89 -8.32 9.65
N LYS A 14 -16.82 -9.16 9.19
CA LYS A 14 -18.25 -8.91 9.34
C LYS A 14 -18.71 -9.42 10.68
N GLU A 15 -19.33 -8.56 11.48
CA GLU A 15 -19.90 -8.89 12.78
C GLU A 15 -21.33 -8.34 12.84
N GLY A 16 -22.30 -9.21 12.53
CA GLY A 16 -23.70 -8.84 12.40
C GLY A 16 -23.95 -7.85 11.26
N LYS A 17 -24.54 -6.69 11.59
CA LYS A 17 -24.84 -5.60 10.64
C LYS A 17 -23.60 -4.76 10.30
N TRP A 18 -22.53 -4.88 11.07
CA TRP A 18 -21.34 -4.04 10.95
C TRP A 18 -20.20 -4.79 10.28
N THR A 19 -19.37 -4.03 9.55
CA THR A 19 -18.11 -4.53 9.00
C THR A 19 -16.99 -3.74 9.64
N TYR A 20 -16.16 -4.43 10.40
CA TYR A 20 -14.98 -3.89 11.04
C TYR A 20 -13.79 -4.04 10.11
N TYR A 21 -12.98 -2.99 10.06
CA TYR A 21 -11.76 -2.96 9.27
C TYR A 21 -10.57 -2.86 10.22
N SER A 22 -9.59 -3.74 10.05
CA SER A 22 -8.32 -3.69 10.77
C SER A 22 -7.18 -3.61 9.78
N ILE A 23 -6.11 -2.93 10.15
CA ILE A 23 -4.90 -2.88 9.34
C ILE A 23 -4.17 -4.21 9.50
N SER A 24 -3.87 -4.86 8.37
CA SER A 24 -3.04 -6.06 8.35
C SER A 24 -1.56 -5.66 8.43
N LEU A 25 -0.84 -6.13 9.44
CA LEU A 25 0.60 -5.89 9.58
C LEU A 25 1.39 -6.50 8.41
N GLU A 26 1.01 -7.70 7.97
CA GLU A 26 1.62 -8.34 6.80
C GLU A 26 1.38 -7.55 5.51
N GLY A 27 0.12 -7.15 5.29
CA GLY A 27 -0.26 -6.40 4.09
C GLY A 27 0.40 -5.03 4.01
N THR A 28 0.53 -4.36 5.17
CA THR A 28 1.22 -3.06 5.25
C THR A 28 2.73 -3.18 5.08
N ALA A 29 3.36 -4.23 5.62
CA ALA A 29 4.78 -4.50 5.39
C ALA A 29 5.06 -4.69 3.89
N TYR A 30 4.28 -5.53 3.21
CA TYR A 30 4.40 -5.75 1.77
C TYR A 30 4.17 -4.47 0.96
N ALA A 31 3.11 -3.71 1.28
CA ALA A 31 2.81 -2.45 0.61
C ALA A 31 3.96 -1.44 0.79
N LYS A 32 4.58 -1.40 1.97
CA LYS A 32 5.72 -0.52 2.27
C LYS A 32 6.95 -0.90 1.46
N GLU A 33 7.27 -2.18 1.34
CA GLU A 33 8.37 -2.64 0.49
C GLU A 33 8.13 -2.31 -0.99
N LEU A 34 6.91 -2.53 -1.47
CA LEU A 34 6.53 -2.21 -2.84
C LEU A 34 6.61 -0.71 -3.12
N LEU A 35 6.07 0.12 -2.22
CA LEU A 35 6.19 1.57 -2.29
C LEU A 35 7.66 2.00 -2.31
N ASN A 36 8.51 1.46 -1.44
CA ASN A 36 9.93 1.78 -1.45
C ASN A 36 10.58 1.43 -2.80
N LYS A 37 10.28 0.28 -3.40
CA LYS A 37 10.80 -0.10 -4.73
C LYS A 37 10.35 0.86 -5.83
N ILE A 38 9.07 1.22 -5.86
CA ILE A 38 8.50 2.11 -6.89
C ILE A 38 9.02 3.54 -6.72
N THR A 39 9.17 4.01 -5.48
CA THR A 39 9.61 5.38 -5.19
C THR A 39 11.12 5.55 -5.29
N ALA A 40 11.90 4.47 -5.09
CA ALA A 40 13.35 4.47 -5.27
C ALA A 40 13.78 4.78 -6.71
N LEU A 41 12.98 4.39 -7.71
CA LEU A 41 13.24 4.72 -9.12
C LEU A 41 12.97 6.20 -9.45
N ASN A 42 12.15 6.88 -8.65
CA ASN A 42 11.86 8.31 -8.83
C ASN A 42 12.88 9.22 -8.16
N THR A 43 13.79 8.68 -7.34
CA THR A 43 14.82 9.48 -6.66
C THR A 43 16.10 9.64 -7.50
N THR A 44 16.27 8.86 -8.57
CA THR A 44 17.47 8.91 -9.45
C THR A 44 17.31 9.83 -10.67
N SER A 45 16.18 10.53 -10.83
CA SER A 45 15.83 11.14 -12.12
C SER A 45 15.29 12.56 -11.99
N THR A 46 16.08 13.51 -11.46
CA THR A 46 16.01 14.92 -11.91
C THR A 46 17.30 15.71 -11.59
N HIS A 47 18.41 15.32 -12.21
CA HIS A 47 19.33 16.31 -12.78
C HIS A 47 19.18 16.19 -14.29
N CYS A 48 18.17 16.86 -14.84
CA CYS A 48 18.08 17.06 -16.28
C CYS A 48 19.06 18.18 -16.60
N GLY A 49 20.31 17.81 -16.89
CA GLY A 49 21.26 18.70 -17.52
C GLY A 49 20.88 18.81 -18.99
N CYS A 50 20.20 19.88 -19.34
CA CYS A 50 20.08 20.32 -20.72
C CYS A 50 21.28 21.24 -20.99
N ASP A 51 22.28 20.72 -21.72
CA ASP A 51 23.21 21.54 -22.50
C ASP A 51 22.54 21.97 -23.82
#